data_AF-A0A967BHF2-F1
#
_entry.id   AF-A0A967BHF2-F1
#
_cell.length_a   1.000
_cell.length_b   1.000
_cell.length_c   1.000
_cell.angle_alpha   90.00
_cell.angle_beta   90.00
_cell.angle_gamma   90.00
#
_symmetry.space_group_name_H-M   'P 1'
#
loop_
_entity.id
_entity.type
_entity.pdbx_description
1 polymer ?
#
loop_
_entity_poly.entity_id
_entity_poly.type
_entity_poly.pdbx_seq_one_letter_code
_entity_poly.pdbx_strand_id
1 'polypeptide(L)'
;MERSVRGDRRLRDEFDKTVLKYREKYIEKHGSKIYQPEFKWQKSFHDHIIKNEKDFEYHWNYTMYNFAKHNLPDDWKYTGLNFSDLIDDYDNIL
;
A
#
# COMPACT_ATOMS: atom_id res chain seq x y z
N MET A 1 -34.73 2.13 -4.08
CA MET A 1 -34.04 3.33 -3.54
C MET A 1 -32.66 2.91 -3.09
N GLU A 2 -31.66 3.03 -3.96
CA GLU A 2 -30.27 2.77 -3.60
C GLU A 2 -29.75 3.91 -2.71
N ARG A 3 -29.21 3.55 -1.54
CA ARG A 3 -28.55 4.50 -0.65
C ARG A 3 -27.18 4.84 -1.23
N SER A 4 -26.97 6.12 -1.53
CA SER A 4 -25.66 6.70 -1.83
C SER A 4 -24.71 6.43 -0.66
N VAL A 5 -23.66 5.64 -0.89
CA VAL A 5 -22.56 5.42 0.05
C VAL A 5 -21.68 6.68 0.07
N ARG A 6 -22.18 7.75 0.68
CA ARG A 6 -21.32 8.87 1.07
C ARG A 6 -20.51 8.38 2.28
N GLY A 7 -19.21 8.18 2.09
CA GLY A 7 -18.30 7.70 3.13
C GLY A 7 -18.49 8.44 4.46
N ASP A 8 -18.49 7.70 5.56
CA ASP A 8 -18.75 8.21 6.90
C ASP A 8 -17.74 9.31 7.26
N ARG A 9 -18.26 10.53 7.47
CA ARG A 9 -17.47 11.71 7.82
C ARG A 9 -16.62 11.49 9.08
N ARG A 10 -17.13 10.69 10.03
CA ARG A 10 -16.43 10.39 11.28
C ARG A 10 -15.17 9.54 11.05
N LEU A 11 -15.24 8.56 10.14
CA LEU A 11 -14.08 7.73 9.79
C LEU A 11 -12.97 8.56 9.15
N ARG A 12 -13.33 9.56 8.32
CA ARG A 12 -12.37 10.51 7.76
C ARG A 12 -11.73 11.37 8.86
N ASP A 13 -12.52 11.90 9.78
CA ASP A 13 -12.01 12.73 10.88
C ASP A 13 -11.06 11.94 11.81
N GLU A 14 -11.33 10.65 12.06
CA GLU A 14 -10.43 9.79 12.85
C GLU A 14 -9.15 9.40 12.11
N PHE A 15 -9.25 9.14 10.81
CA PHE A 15 -8.08 8.92 9.95
C PHE A 15 -7.16 10.15 9.96
N ASP A 16 -7.73 11.34 9.80
CA ASP A 16 -6.98 12.60 9.79
C ASP A 16 -6.27 12.85 11.13
N LYS A 17 -6.92 12.56 12.27
CA LYS A 17 -6.30 12.63 13.60
C LYS A 17 -5.12 11.67 13.75
N THR A 18 -5.26 10.46 13.23
CA THR A 18 -4.22 9.43 13.29
C THR A 18 -3.00 9.86 12.47
N VAL A 19 -3.22 10.38 11.26
CA VAL A 19 -2.17 10.92 10.39
C VAL A 19 -1.42 12.07 11.08
N LEU A 20 -2.14 13.01 11.71
CA LEU A 20 -1.53 14.13 12.44
C LEU A 20 -0.64 13.66 13.60
N LYS A 21 -1.11 12.69 14.39
CA LYS A 21 -0.32 12.10 15.49
C LYS A 21 0.99 11.48 14.99
N TYR A 22 0.97 10.78 13.86
CA TYR A 22 2.20 10.20 13.29
C TYR A 22 3.13 11.26 12.73
N ARG A 23 2.58 12.33 12.14
CA ARG A 23 3.36 13.48 11.67
C ARG A 23 4.12 14.15 12.82
N GLU A 24 3.47 14.35 13.97
CA GLU A 24 4.12 14.93 15.16
C GLU A 24 5.29 14.07 15.64
N LYS A 25 5.08 12.75 15.79
CA LYS A 25 6.15 11.81 16.16
C LYS A 25 7.32 11.82 15.17
N TYR A 26 7.03 11.96 13.88
CA TYR A 26 8.06 12.05 12.86
C TYR A 26 8.90 13.33 13.00
N ILE A 27 8.24 14.48 13.20
CA ILE A 27 8.90 15.78 13.40
C ILE A 27 9.74 15.76 14.68
N GLU A 28 9.24 15.17 15.77
CA GLU A 28 9.98 15.01 17.02
C GLU A 28 11.29 14.22 16.82
N LYS A 29 11.22 13.13 16.03
CA LYS A 29 12.37 12.25 15.78
C LYS A 29 13.38 12.81 14.78
N HIS A 30 12.92 13.52 13.75
CA HIS A 30 13.75 13.89 12.59
C HIS A 30 13.97 15.41 12.43
N GLY A 31 13.32 16.23 13.26
CA GLY A 31 13.35 17.69 13.18
C GLY A 31 12.35 18.25 12.16
N SER A 32 12.13 19.57 12.22
CA SER A 32 11.15 20.27 11.38
C SER A 32 11.68 20.65 9.98
N LYS A 33 13.01 20.64 9.79
CA LYS A 33 13.66 20.93 8.50
C LYS A 33 13.81 19.66 7.68
N ILE A 34 12.77 19.35 6.93
CA ILE A 34 12.76 18.22 6.00
C ILE A 34 13.53 18.65 4.73
N TYR A 35 14.74 18.14 4.55
CA TYR A 35 15.51 18.23 3.28
C TYR A 35 15.07 17.17 2.25
N GLN A 36 13.92 16.53 2.48
CA GLN A 36 13.36 15.56 1.55
C GLN A 36 12.41 16.30 0.60
N PRO A 37 12.46 16.01 -0.71
CA PRO A 37 11.50 16.57 -1.65
C PRO A 37 10.08 16.22 -1.19
N GLU A 38 9.14 17.14 -1.41
CA GLU A 38 7.73 16.87 -1.16
C GLU A 38 7.33 15.55 -1.81
N PHE A 39 6.67 14.69 -1.04
CA PHE A 39 6.12 13.46 -1.59
C PHE A 39 5.14 13.82 -2.69
N LYS A 40 5.39 13.28 -3.89
CA LYS A 40 4.55 13.47 -5.06
C LYS A 40 4.24 12.11 -5.63
N TRP A 41 2.95 11.80 -5.68
CA TRP A 41 2.48 10.69 -6.51
C TRP A 41 2.95 10.92 -7.95
N GLN A 42 3.34 9.85 -8.63
CA GLN A 42 3.46 9.91 -10.08
C GLN A 42 2.08 10.25 -10.69
N LYS A 43 2.08 11.01 -11.79
CA LYS A 43 0.86 11.56 -12.41
C LYS A 43 -0.17 10.48 -12.78
N SER A 44 0.28 9.26 -13.01
CA SER A 44 -0.53 8.12 -13.42
C SER A 44 0.08 6.82 -12.89
N PHE A 45 -0.64 5.73 -13.06
CA PHE A 45 -0.17 4.38 -12.77
C PHE A 45 -0.28 3.52 -14.04
N HIS A 46 0.44 2.40 -14.06
CA HIS A 46 0.30 1.39 -15.09
C HIS A 46 -0.82 0.42 -14.68
N ASP A 47 -1.79 0.21 -15.57
CA ASP A 47 -2.86 -0.77 -15.41
C ASP A 47 -2.70 -1.93 -16.41
N HIS A 48 -3.09 -3.13 -15.98
CA HIS A 48 -3.12 -4.33 -16.81
C HIS A 48 -4.26 -5.23 -16.35
N ILE A 49 -5.06 -5.73 -17.30
CA ILE A 49 -6.10 -6.71 -17.03
C ILE A 49 -5.49 -8.10 -17.15
N ILE A 50 -5.48 -8.84 -16.06
CA ILE A 50 -5.06 -10.25 -16.02
C ILE A 50 -6.14 -11.09 -16.70
N LYS A 51 -5.80 -11.75 -17.80
CA LYS A 51 -6.79 -12.42 -18.68
C LYS A 51 -6.92 -13.92 -18.45
N ASN A 52 -5.94 -14.54 -17.80
CA ASN A 52 -5.89 -15.98 -17.57
C ASN A 52 -4.91 -16.30 -16.43
N GLU A 53 -4.94 -17.56 -15.99
CA GLU A 53 -4.13 -18.06 -14.88
C GLU A 53 -2.62 -17.88 -15.10
N LYS A 54 -2.13 -18.15 -16.31
CA LYS A 54 -0.70 -18.00 -16.63
C LYS A 54 -0.25 -16.55 -16.51
N ASP A 55 -1.09 -15.61 -16.94
CA ASP A 55 -0.84 -14.18 -16.82
C ASP A 55 -0.87 -13.73 -15.35
N PHE A 56 -1.77 -14.32 -14.56
CA PHE A 56 -1.83 -14.11 -13.11
C PHE A 56 -0.52 -14.56 -12.43
N GLU A 57 -0.08 -15.80 -12.68
CA GLU A 57 1.16 -16.34 -12.11
C GLU A 57 2.38 -15.45 -12.43
N TYR A 58 2.48 -14.94 -13.66
CA TYR A 58 3.57 -14.04 -14.02
C TYR A 58 3.53 -12.72 -13.26
N HIS A 59 2.36 -12.10 -13.13
CA HIS A 59 2.21 -10.85 -12.40
C HIS A 59 2.40 -11.03 -10.88
N TRP A 60 1.92 -12.14 -10.33
CA TRP A 60 2.14 -12.53 -8.95
C TRP A 60 3.64 -12.66 -8.67
N ASN A 61 4.34 -13.48 -9.46
CA ASN A 61 5.79 -13.65 -9.32
C ASN A 61 6.55 -12.33 -9.53
N TYR A 62 6.11 -11.51 -10.49
CA TYR A 62 6.72 -10.20 -10.72
C TYR A 62 6.62 -9.27 -9.51
N THR A 63 5.48 -9.26 -8.82
CA THR A 63 5.29 -8.41 -7.63
C THR A 63 6.02 -8.98 -6.41
N MET A 64 6.06 -10.31 -6.24
CA MET A 64 6.75 -10.95 -5.12
C MET A 64 8.28 -10.85 -5.23
N TYR A 65 8.85 -10.97 -6.44
CA TYR A 65 10.29 -11.04 -6.66
C TYR A 65 10.87 -9.78 -7.33
N ASN A 66 10.11 -8.68 -7.37
CA ASN A 66 10.56 -7.43 -7.99
C ASN A 66 11.87 -6.91 -7.37
N PHE A 67 12.03 -7.11 -6.07
CA PHE A 67 13.19 -6.66 -5.32
C PHE A 67 14.51 -7.24 -5.88
N ALA A 68 14.50 -8.52 -6.25
CA ALA A 68 15.66 -9.21 -6.83
C ALA A 68 16.03 -8.60 -8.19
N LYS A 69 15.03 -8.29 -9.03
CA LYS A 69 15.23 -7.60 -10.32
C LYS A 69 15.91 -6.23 -10.14
N HIS A 70 15.66 -5.55 -9.03
CA HIS A 70 16.23 -4.24 -8.72
C HIS A 70 17.46 -4.30 -7.80
N ASN A 71 18.08 -5.48 -7.62
CA ASN A 71 19.27 -5.71 -6.79
C ASN A 71 19.09 -5.25 -5.33
N LEU A 72 17.89 -5.41 -4.79
CA LEU A 72 17.63 -5.20 -3.38
C LEU A 72 18.01 -6.45 -2.57
N PRO A 73 18.27 -6.32 -1.25
CA PRO A 73 18.67 -7.43 -0.38
C PRO A 73 17.71 -8.63 -0.41
N ASP A 74 18.24 -9.83 -0.20
CA ASP A 74 17.43 -11.07 -0.17
C ASP A 74 16.44 -11.11 0.99
N ASP A 75 16.72 -10.39 2.08
CA ASP A 75 15.84 -10.21 3.24
C ASP A 75 14.86 -9.04 3.08
N TRP A 76 14.52 -8.68 1.83
CA TRP A 76 13.61 -7.56 1.54
C TRP A 76 12.25 -7.76 2.20
N LYS A 77 12.02 -7.01 3.29
CA LYS A 77 10.83 -7.17 4.12
C LYS A 77 9.52 -6.67 3.48
N TYR A 78 9.59 -5.85 2.44
CA TYR A 78 8.43 -5.22 1.82
C TYR A 78 7.91 -6.02 0.61
N THR A 79 7.68 -7.31 0.80
CA THR A 79 7.01 -8.21 -0.15
C THR A 79 5.69 -8.69 0.43
N GLY A 80 4.76 -9.16 -0.41
CA GLY A 80 3.50 -9.72 0.06
C GLY A 80 3.65 -11.00 0.91
N LEU A 81 4.82 -11.64 0.85
CA LEU A 81 5.10 -12.88 1.57
C LEU A 81 5.29 -12.69 3.09
N ASN A 82 5.60 -11.47 3.54
CA ASN A 82 5.95 -11.20 4.94
C ASN A 82 4.77 -10.71 5.80
N PHE A 83 3.58 -10.59 5.21
CA PHE A 83 2.40 -10.02 5.87
C PHE A 83 1.17 -10.90 5.65
N SER A 84 1.31 -12.21 5.86
CA SER A 84 0.22 -13.17 5.68
C SER A 84 -0.97 -12.89 6.59
N ASP A 85 -0.73 -12.28 7.75
CA ASP A 85 -1.72 -11.82 8.72
C ASP A 85 -2.59 -10.66 8.22
N LEU A 86 -2.17 -9.97 7.15
CA LEU A 86 -2.92 -8.88 6.51
C LEU A 86 -3.70 -9.32 5.28
N ILE A 87 -3.62 -10.60 4.89
CA ILE A 87 -4.38 -11.16 3.78
C ILE A 87 -5.69 -11.68 4.35
N ASP A 88 -6.82 -11.15 3.90
CA ASP A 88 -8.14 -11.66 4.28
C ASP A 88 -8.25 -13.14 3.91
N ASP A 89 -8.81 -13.96 4.80
CA ASP A 89 -9.08 -15.38 4.54
C ASP A 89 -9.97 -15.50 3.30
N TYR A 90 -9.37 -15.86 2.17
CA TYR A 90 -10.05 -16.09 0.89
C TYR A 90 -11.14 -17.18 0.98
N ASP A 91 -11.10 -18.01 2.02
CA ASP A 91 -12.03 -19.10 2.28
C ASP A 91 -13.45 -18.64 2.65
N ASN A 92 -13.67 -17.34 2.93
CA ASN A 92 -14.99 -16.82 3.32
C ASN A 92 -15.77 -16.13 2.18
N ILE A 93 -15.30 -16.21 0.92
CA ILE A 93 -15.89 -15.47 -0.22
C ILE A 93 -16.50 -16.42 -1.29
N LEU A 94 -16.60 -17.73 -1.02
CA LEU A 94 -17.31 -18.70 -1.90
C LEU A 94 -18.49 -19.37 -1.21
#